data_AF-A0A182W3A3-F1
#
_entry.id   AF-A0A182W3A3-F1
#
_cell.length_a   1.000
_cell.length_b   1.000
_cell.length_c   1.000
_cell.angle_alpha   90.00
_cell.angle_beta   90.00
_cell.angle_gamma   90.00
#
_symmetry.space_group_name_H-M   'P 1'
#
loop_
_entity.id
_entity.type
_entity.pdbx_description
1 polymer ?
#
loop_
_entity_poly.entity_id
_entity_poly.type
_entity_poly.pdbx_seq_one_letter_code
_entity_poly.pdbx_strand_id
1 'polypeptide(L)'
;MRLMTLFELVLLLIGVMLIKYCSSKGTMDQMAKTSAMMRSVCMGKHKPDEALIDGLGRGEFADTKEIKCYANCVLEMMQAMKKGKINADSAIKQIDLLIPTEIAEPTIKAFDGCRDSANGIKNACDAAYALVKCLHAKNPKYFFA
;
A
#
# COMPACT_ATOMS: atom_id res chain seq x y z
N MET A 1 -18.31 30.56 29.33
CA MET A 1 -17.68 30.50 27.99
C MET A 1 -16.31 31.13 28.13
N ARG A 2 -15.23 30.33 28.21
CA ARG A 2 -13.87 30.86 28.41
C ARG A 2 -13.44 31.62 27.16
N LEU A 3 -13.06 32.88 27.32
CA LEU A 3 -12.47 33.68 26.25
C LEU A 3 -11.07 33.11 25.98
N MET A 4 -10.86 32.47 24.83
CA MET A 4 -9.56 31.93 24.43
C MET A 4 -8.55 33.09 24.39
N THR A 5 -7.40 32.87 25.02
CA THR A 5 -6.37 33.93 25.11
C THR A 5 -5.72 34.13 23.75
N LEU A 6 -5.24 35.35 23.47
CA LEU A 6 -4.48 35.67 22.24
C LEU A 6 -3.31 34.69 22.02
N PHE A 7 -2.70 34.19 23.10
CA PHE A 7 -1.62 33.20 23.05
C PHE A 7 -2.09 31.84 22.51
N GLU A 8 -3.27 31.35 22.93
CA GLU A 8 -3.85 30.11 22.40
C GLU A 8 -4.25 30.25 20.92
N LEU A 9 -4.74 31.42 20.50
CA LEU A 9 -5.03 31.71 19.09
C LEU A 9 -3.76 31.73 18.24
N VAL A 10 -2.67 32.32 18.74
CA VAL A 10 -1.38 32.34 18.05
C VAL A 10 -0.79 30.92 17.95
N LEU A 11 -0.88 30.10 19.00
CA LEU A 11 -0.44 28.69 18.97
C LEU A 11 -1.25 27.85 17.98
N LEU A 12 -2.58 28.06 17.90
CA LEU A 12 -3.44 27.41 16.90
C LEU A 12 -3.06 27.82 15.47
N LEU A 13 -2.80 29.11 15.22
CA LEU A 13 -2.41 29.61 13.91
C LEU A 13 -1.02 29.09 13.48
N ILE A 14 -0.05 29.02 14.41
CA ILE A 14 1.26 28.42 14.16
C ILE A 14 1.12 26.93 13.87
N GLY A 15 0.30 26.20 14.65
CA GLY A 15 0.02 24.79 14.40
C GLY A 15 -0.59 24.53 13.02
N VAL A 16 -1.56 25.35 12.60
CA VAL A 16 -2.19 25.26 11.26
C VAL A 16 -1.19 25.60 10.14
N MET A 17 -0.29 26.57 10.36
CA MET A 17 0.78 26.86 9.39
C MET A 17 1.78 25.71 9.25
N LEU A 18 2.22 25.11 10.36
CA LEU A 18 3.15 23.97 10.35
C LEU A 18 2.57 22.75 9.61
N ILE A 19 1.25 22.54 9.70
CA ILE A 19 0.56 21.47 8.95
C ILE A 19 0.61 21.74 7.43
N LYS A 20 0.53 23.00 6.98
CA LYS A 20 0.58 23.34 5.54
C LYS A 20 1.98 23.20 4.93
N TYR A 21 3.05 23.45 5.70
CA TYR A 21 4.43 23.29 5.23
C TYR A 21 4.87 21.82 5.10
N CYS A 22 4.09 20.87 5.60
CA CYS A 22 4.35 19.44 5.46
C CYS A 22 3.68 18.83 4.22
N SER A 23 3.67 19.56 3.09
CA SER A 23 3.09 19.08 1.82
C SER A 23 4.14 18.46 0.90
N SER A 24 5.17 17.79 1.44
CA SER A 24 5.98 16.88 0.62
C SER A 24 5.33 15.51 0.63
N LYS A 25 4.98 14.99 -0.54
CA LYS A 25 4.74 13.54 -0.75
C LYS A 25 5.91 12.76 -0.13
N GLY A 26 5.66 11.51 0.30
CA GLY A 26 6.62 10.71 1.06
C GLY A 26 7.99 10.68 0.39
N THR A 27 9.06 10.79 1.19
CA THR A 27 10.41 10.69 0.64
C THR A 27 10.68 9.25 0.19
N MET A 28 11.57 9.05 -0.78
CA MET A 28 11.96 7.71 -1.22
C MET A 28 12.48 6.85 -0.06
N ASP A 29 13.22 7.46 0.88
CA ASP A 29 13.70 6.81 2.10
C ASP A 29 12.55 6.35 3.02
N GLN A 30 11.49 7.15 3.15
CA GLN A 30 10.31 6.78 3.94
C GLN A 30 9.56 5.61 3.28
N MET A 31 9.43 5.63 1.96
CA MET A 31 8.81 4.54 1.21
C MET A 31 9.60 3.23 1.38
N ALA A 32 10.94 3.29 1.24
CA ALA A 32 11.83 2.14 1.41
C ALA A 32 11.81 1.57 2.83
N LYS A 33 11.78 2.42 3.86
CA LYS A 33 11.67 1.97 5.26
C LYS A 33 10.31 1.32 5.54
N THR A 34 9.23 1.90 5.01
CA THR A 34 7.88 1.36 5.16
C THR A 34 7.74 0.00 4.48
N SER A 35 8.26 -0.15 3.26
CA SER A 35 8.23 -1.42 2.54
C SER A 35 9.06 -2.49 3.24
N ALA A 36 10.27 -2.16 3.71
CA ALA A 36 11.11 -3.07 4.49
C ALA A 36 10.43 -3.55 5.78
N MET A 37 9.72 -2.66 6.47
CA MET A 37 8.93 -3.00 7.65
C MET A 37 7.79 -3.98 7.30
N MET A 38 6.99 -3.68 6.28
CA MET A 38 5.91 -4.57 5.84
C MET A 38 6.44 -5.95 5.44
N ARG A 39 7.52 -5.99 4.65
CA ARG A 39 8.21 -7.22 4.25
C ARG A 39 8.65 -8.02 5.47
N SER A 40 9.34 -7.40 6.42
CA SER A 40 9.80 -8.08 7.65
C SER A 40 8.65 -8.68 8.46
N VAL A 41 7.56 -7.91 8.68
CA VAL A 41 6.39 -8.37 9.42
C VAL A 41 5.72 -9.56 8.72
N CYS A 42 5.52 -9.48 7.40
CA CYS A 42 4.82 -10.51 6.66
C CYS A 42 5.67 -11.77 6.41
N MET A 43 6.99 -11.62 6.26
CA MET A 43 7.93 -12.74 6.27
C MET A 43 7.88 -13.49 7.61
N GLY A 44 7.86 -12.78 8.74
CA GLY A 44 7.75 -13.41 10.06
C GLY A 44 6.46 -14.22 10.25
N LYS A 45 5.35 -13.77 9.65
CA LYS A 45 4.04 -14.43 9.75
C LYS A 45 3.88 -15.65 8.85
N HIS A 46 4.31 -15.55 7.60
CA HIS A 46 4.02 -16.57 6.59
C HIS A 46 5.23 -17.36 6.12
N LYS A 47 6.44 -16.88 6.42
CA LYS A 47 7.71 -17.54 6.13
C LYS A 47 7.84 -18.04 4.67
N PRO A 48 7.49 -17.24 3.65
CA PRO A 48 7.82 -17.60 2.27
C PRO A 48 9.34 -17.62 2.10
N ASP A 49 9.80 -18.37 1.10
CA ASP A 49 11.17 -18.24 0.61
C ASP A 49 11.38 -16.83 0.05
N GLU A 50 12.48 -16.20 0.46
CA GLU A 50 12.81 -14.83 0.07
C GLU A 50 12.96 -14.67 -1.45
N ALA A 51 13.50 -15.69 -2.12
CA ALA A 51 13.64 -15.70 -3.58
C ALA A 51 12.28 -15.62 -4.28
N LEU A 52 11.22 -16.19 -3.69
CA LEU A 52 9.86 -16.11 -4.22
C LEU A 52 9.25 -14.72 -4.07
N ILE A 53 9.60 -13.98 -3.00
CA ILE A 53 9.19 -12.58 -2.84
C ILE A 53 9.87 -11.74 -3.91
N ASP A 54 11.19 -11.89 -4.07
CA ASP A 54 11.96 -11.12 -5.05
C ASP A 54 11.52 -11.41 -6.49
N GLY A 55 11.01 -12.61 -6.75
CA GLY A 55 10.43 -13.00 -8.03
C GLY A 55 9.15 -12.25 -8.40
N LEU A 56 8.35 -11.79 -7.44
CA LEU A 56 7.07 -11.12 -7.71
C LEU A 56 7.25 -9.84 -8.56
N GLY A 57 8.32 -9.07 -8.31
CA GLY A 57 8.67 -7.89 -9.12
C GLY A 57 8.97 -8.23 -10.58
N ARG A 58 9.54 -9.42 -10.82
CA ARG A 58 9.86 -9.94 -12.16
C ARG A 58 8.68 -10.65 -12.84
N GLY A 59 7.53 -10.76 -12.18
CA GLY A 59 6.38 -11.49 -12.67
C GLY A 59 6.51 -13.02 -12.49
N GLU A 60 7.41 -13.48 -11.63
CA GLU A 60 7.58 -14.88 -11.28
C GLU A 60 6.61 -15.24 -10.16
N PHE A 61 5.44 -15.76 -10.53
CA PHE A 61 4.37 -16.05 -9.58
C PHE A 61 4.29 -17.53 -9.18
N ALA A 62 5.07 -17.93 -8.17
CA ALA A 62 4.99 -19.28 -7.62
C ALA A 62 3.63 -19.57 -6.96
N ASP A 63 3.12 -20.79 -7.14
CA ASP A 63 1.79 -21.18 -6.66
C ASP A 63 1.87 -21.87 -5.27
N THR A 64 2.46 -21.19 -4.28
CA THR A 64 2.58 -21.70 -2.91
C THR A 64 1.69 -20.94 -1.93
N LYS A 65 1.28 -21.59 -0.84
CA LYS A 65 0.40 -20.98 0.17
C LYS A 65 1.10 -19.80 0.85
N GLU A 66 2.38 -19.94 1.12
CA GLU A 66 3.21 -19.02 1.89
C GLU A 66 3.33 -17.68 1.15
N ILE A 67 3.64 -17.69 -0.14
CA ILE A 67 3.80 -16.46 -0.93
C ILE A 67 2.45 -15.75 -1.16
N LYS A 68 1.38 -16.52 -1.37
CA LYS A 68 0.02 -15.97 -1.49
C LYS A 68 -0.42 -15.28 -0.21
N CYS A 69 -0.17 -15.90 0.95
CA CYS A 69 -0.55 -15.31 2.23
C CYS A 69 0.40 -14.16 2.64
N TYR A 70 1.67 -14.18 2.24
CA TYR A 70 2.55 -13.02 2.32
C TYR A 70 1.95 -11.82 1.57
N ALA A 71 1.53 -12.02 0.31
CA ALA A 71 0.87 -10.97 -0.48
C ALA A 71 -0.38 -10.42 0.21
N ASN A 72 -1.24 -11.29 0.76
CA ASN A 72 -2.41 -10.85 1.53
C ASN A 72 -2.02 -10.03 2.75
N CYS A 73 -1.00 -10.46 3.51
CA CYS A 73 -0.51 -9.72 4.67
C CYS A 73 -0.06 -8.30 4.30
N VAL A 74 0.74 -8.15 3.24
CA VAL A 74 1.22 -6.85 2.76
C VAL A 74 0.05 -5.97 2.32
N LEU A 75 -0.88 -6.51 1.53
CA LEU A 75 -2.05 -5.77 1.05
C LEU A 75 -3.01 -5.37 2.17
N GLU A 76 -3.15 -6.17 3.23
CA GLU A 76 -3.90 -5.78 4.42
C GLU A 76 -3.18 -4.69 5.22
N MET A 77 -1.85 -4.74 5.35
CA MET A 77 -1.08 -3.64 5.97
C MET A 77 -1.23 -2.32 5.20
N MET A 78 -1.28 -2.39 3.87
CA MET A 78 -1.55 -1.23 3.00
C MET A 78 -3.03 -0.80 2.99
N GLN A 79 -3.92 -1.48 3.72
CA GLN A 79 -5.38 -1.29 3.67
C GLN A 79 -5.97 -1.40 2.25
N ALA A 80 -5.28 -2.09 1.36
CA ALA A 80 -5.72 -2.38 -0.01
C ALA A 80 -6.64 -3.60 -0.05
N MET A 81 -6.58 -4.43 0.99
CA MET A 81 -7.50 -5.55 1.19
C MET A 81 -7.95 -5.65 2.64
N LYS A 82 -9.10 -6.30 2.84
CA LYS A 82 -9.60 -6.69 4.16
C LYS A 82 -10.45 -7.95 4.03
N LYS A 83 -10.10 -9.02 4.74
CA LYS A 83 -10.87 -10.29 4.74
C LYS A 83 -11.12 -10.82 3.32
N GLY A 84 -10.08 -10.80 2.46
CA GLY A 84 -10.15 -11.29 1.08
C GLY A 84 -10.92 -10.39 0.10
N LYS A 85 -11.38 -9.21 0.53
CA LYS A 85 -12.02 -8.23 -0.35
C LYS A 85 -11.06 -7.08 -0.66
N ILE A 86 -11.05 -6.66 -1.92
CA ILE A 86 -10.27 -5.52 -2.40
C ILE A 86 -10.93 -4.23 -1.91
N ASN A 87 -10.12 -3.30 -1.42
CA ASN A 87 -10.51 -1.94 -1.03
C ASN A 87 -9.71 -0.93 -1.87
N ALA A 88 -10.01 -0.89 -3.16
CA ALA A 88 -9.27 -0.08 -4.12
C ALA A 88 -9.35 1.42 -3.80
N ASP A 89 -10.49 1.93 -3.31
CA ASP A 89 -10.63 3.35 -2.98
C ASP A 89 -9.69 3.76 -1.83
N SER A 90 -9.56 2.90 -0.81
CA SER A 90 -8.61 3.12 0.29
C SER A 90 -7.16 3.05 -0.18
N ALA A 91 -6.84 2.11 -1.06
CA ALA A 91 -5.51 2.02 -1.66
C ALA A 91 -5.18 3.27 -2.48
N ILE A 92 -6.07 3.67 -3.39
CA ILE A 92 -5.94 4.84 -4.26
C ILE A 92 -5.73 6.11 -3.44
N LYS A 93 -6.54 6.30 -2.39
CA LYS A 93 -6.40 7.46 -1.50
C LYS A 93 -5.04 7.52 -0.80
N GLN A 94 -4.53 6.39 -0.33
CA GLN A 94 -3.20 6.34 0.28
C GLN A 94 -2.08 6.58 -0.73
N ILE A 95 -2.21 6.04 -1.94
CA ILE A 95 -1.24 6.24 -3.01
C ILE A 95 -1.18 7.72 -3.39
N ASP A 96 -2.31 8.37 -3.62
CA ASP A 96 -2.36 9.78 -4.00
C ASP A 96 -1.73 10.70 -2.93
N LEU A 97 -1.98 10.38 -1.65
CA LEU A 97 -1.46 11.14 -0.52
C LEU A 97 0.04 10.94 -0.28
N LEU A 98 0.52 9.70 -0.36
CA LEU A 98 1.85 9.33 0.16
C LEU A 98 2.90 9.15 -0.94
N ILE A 99 2.49 8.86 -2.17
CA ILE A 99 3.40 8.42 -3.23
C ILE A 99 3.67 9.57 -4.20
N PRO A 100 4.94 9.82 -4.60
CA PRO A 100 5.30 10.80 -5.62
C PRO A 100 4.47 10.62 -6.90
N THR A 101 4.05 11.72 -7.52
CA THR A 101 3.07 11.72 -8.64
C THR A 101 3.46 10.79 -9.79
N GLU A 102 4.75 10.75 -10.16
CA GLU A 102 5.27 9.89 -11.24
C GLU A 102 4.95 8.40 -11.01
N ILE A 103 4.99 7.95 -9.75
CA ILE A 103 4.72 6.58 -9.35
C ILE A 103 3.23 6.40 -9.05
N ALA A 104 2.60 7.41 -8.44
CA ALA A 104 1.22 7.37 -8.00
C ALA A 104 0.23 7.20 -9.15
N GLU A 105 0.33 8.00 -10.21
CA GLU A 105 -0.62 7.96 -11.34
C GLU A 105 -0.74 6.58 -12.01
N PRO A 106 0.35 5.91 -12.45
CA PRO A 106 0.24 4.58 -13.03
C PRO A 106 -0.24 3.54 -12.00
N THR A 107 0.13 3.70 -10.72
CA THR A 107 -0.31 2.79 -9.66
C THR A 107 -1.81 2.92 -9.37
N ILE A 108 -2.35 4.14 -9.34
CA ILE A 108 -3.79 4.40 -9.19
C ILE A 108 -4.57 3.77 -10.35
N LYS A 109 -4.11 3.96 -11.59
CA LYS A 109 -4.73 3.34 -12.78
C LYS A 109 -4.74 1.81 -12.71
N ALA A 110 -3.66 1.20 -12.18
CA ALA A 110 -3.61 -0.23 -11.97
C ALA A 110 -4.63 -0.71 -10.93
N PHE A 111 -4.70 -0.05 -9.78
CA PHE A 111 -5.70 -0.37 -8.74
C PHE A 111 -7.13 -0.22 -9.24
N ASP A 112 -7.42 0.87 -9.95
CA ASP A 112 -8.75 1.10 -10.51
C ASP A 112 -9.15 0.01 -11.53
N GLY A 113 -8.20 -0.39 -12.39
CA GLY A 113 -8.42 -1.48 -13.35
C GLY A 113 -8.43 -2.90 -12.76
N CYS A 114 -8.07 -3.08 -11.48
CA CYS A 114 -7.97 -4.40 -10.83
C CYS A 114 -8.99 -4.58 -9.70
N ARG A 115 -9.98 -3.70 -9.57
CA ARG A 115 -11.04 -3.77 -8.52
C ARG A 115 -11.70 -5.14 -8.40
N ASP A 116 -11.91 -5.79 -9.54
CA ASP A 116 -12.66 -7.03 -9.67
C ASP A 116 -11.78 -8.28 -9.80
N SER A 117 -10.45 -8.15 -9.69
CA SER A 117 -9.52 -9.26 -9.94
C SER A 117 -9.68 -10.43 -8.95
N ALA A 118 -10.32 -10.19 -7.81
CA ALA A 118 -10.59 -11.20 -6.79
C ALA A 118 -12.05 -11.71 -6.77
N ASN A 119 -12.89 -11.28 -7.71
CA ASN A 119 -14.30 -11.65 -7.71
C ASN A 119 -14.48 -13.17 -7.81
N GLY A 120 -15.32 -13.73 -6.93
CA GLY A 120 -15.58 -15.17 -6.85
C GLY A 120 -14.51 -15.99 -6.10
N ILE A 121 -13.38 -15.39 -5.71
CA ILE A 121 -12.32 -16.09 -4.97
C ILE A 121 -12.64 -16.05 -3.47
N LYS A 122 -12.80 -17.24 -2.86
CA LYS A 122 -13.19 -17.36 -1.44
C LYS A 122 -12.01 -17.28 -0.47
N ASN A 123 -10.85 -17.80 -0.86
CA ASN A 123 -9.66 -17.78 -0.02
C ASN A 123 -9.00 -16.41 -0.10
N ALA A 124 -8.74 -15.77 1.05
CA ALA A 124 -8.17 -14.43 1.10
C ALA A 124 -6.76 -14.34 0.50
N CYS A 125 -5.92 -15.36 0.70
CA CYS A 125 -4.58 -15.41 0.13
C CYS A 125 -4.62 -15.55 -1.40
N ASP A 126 -5.51 -16.39 -1.94
CA ASP A 126 -5.69 -16.51 -3.39
C ASP A 126 -6.26 -15.21 -3.99
N ALA A 127 -7.22 -14.58 -3.31
CA ALA A 127 -7.79 -13.30 -3.72
C ALA A 127 -6.72 -12.19 -3.81
N ALA A 128 -5.87 -12.11 -2.78
CA ALA A 128 -4.74 -11.20 -2.77
C ALA A 128 -3.73 -11.47 -3.88
N TYR A 129 -3.47 -12.74 -4.16
CA TYR A 129 -2.54 -13.12 -5.20
C TYR A 129 -3.07 -12.80 -6.61
N ALA A 130 -4.39 -12.92 -6.81
CA ALA A 130 -5.04 -12.48 -8.05
C ALA A 130 -4.92 -10.96 -8.25
N LEU A 131 -5.08 -10.18 -7.17
CA LEU A 131 -4.82 -8.74 -7.21
C LEU A 131 -3.37 -8.41 -7.53
N VAL A 132 -2.41 -9.05 -6.86
CA VAL A 132 -0.96 -8.87 -7.13
C VAL A 132 -0.63 -9.12 -8.60
N LYS A 133 -1.09 -10.24 -9.16
CA LYS A 133 -0.88 -10.56 -10.59
C LYS A 133 -1.48 -9.49 -11.51
N CYS A 134 -2.69 -9.02 -11.21
CA CYS A 134 -3.34 -7.97 -11.99
C CYS A 134 -2.58 -6.64 -11.93
N LEU A 135 -2.14 -6.22 -10.74
CA LEU A 135 -1.39 -4.98 -10.54
C LEU A 135 -0.04 -5.01 -11.27
N HIS A 136 0.69 -6.12 -11.18
CA HIS A 136 1.94 -6.30 -11.92
C HIS A 136 1.71 -6.22 -13.43
N ALA A 137 0.70 -6.92 -13.96
CA ALA A 137 0.39 -6.89 -15.38
C ALA A 137 0.04 -5.48 -15.90
N LYS A 138 -0.60 -4.64 -15.07
CA LYS A 138 -1.00 -3.27 -15.45
C LYS A 138 0.07 -2.20 -15.17
N ASN A 139 1.01 -2.47 -14.26
CA ASN A 139 2.04 -1.51 -13.86
C ASN A 139 3.37 -2.20 -13.51
N PRO A 140 3.99 -2.94 -14.44
CA PRO A 140 5.18 -3.75 -14.12
C PRO A 140 6.39 -2.89 -13.75
N LYS A 141 6.46 -1.65 -14.26
CA LYS A 141 7.58 -0.72 -14.01
C LYS A 141 7.69 -0.30 -12.54
N TYR A 142 6.56 -0.06 -11.89
CA TYR A 142 6.50 0.42 -10.50
C TYR A 142 5.90 -0.61 -9.54
N PHE A 143 5.82 -1.87 -9.97
CA PHE A 143 5.37 -2.95 -9.10
C PHE A 143 6.51 -3.39 -8.17
N PHE A 144 6.28 -3.28 -6.86
CA PHE A 144 7.22 -3.70 -5.83
C PHE A 144 6.51 -4.66 -4.87
N ALA A 145 7.19 -5.73 -4.44
CA ALA A 145 6.66 -6.75 -3.53
C ALA A 145 7.61 -7.04 -2.35
#